data_AF-C0CWI1-F1
#
_entry.id   AF-C0CWI1-F1
#
_cell.length_a   1.000
_cell.length_b   1.000
_cell.length_c   1.000
_cell.angle_alpha   90.00
_cell.angle_beta   90.00
_cell.angle_gamma   90.00
#
_symmetry.space_group_name_H-M   'P 1'
#
loop_
_entity.id
_entity.type
_entity.pdbx_description
1 polymer ?
#
loop_
_entity_poly.entity_id
_entity_poly.type
_entity_poly.pdbx_seq_one_letter_code
_entity_poly.pdbx_strand_id
1 'polypeptide(L)'
;MIVEEGLSAVEKIFTGDDPDAIARLLFCLDYYMDPYYGHSLPYERELIVLLQNLILSSNPLEIKQDALQLLTDYAWPPFSVLERGLAEAETGRMRLDPSLKQDMIYALNMAKEEAALTALLEKCVSIIRSMREELKELDQVRFGALPQCSIVKYCSGADSEPAGYFKKAALHTWKLEQDKYTPADNSLCHQQKPVSGMFFPQGGFWIRFDLERGAGYLSYQLGPRFGRGFTYHLVFPEEGGARLENERVDWVS
;
A
#
# COMPACT_ATOMS: atom_id res chain seq x y z
N MET A 1 20.45 8.06 29.77
CA MET A 1 19.92 8.91 28.68
C MET A 1 18.43 9.04 28.88
N ILE A 2 17.77 10.16 28.52
CA ILE A 2 16.32 10.38 28.81
C ILE A 2 15.44 9.22 28.32
N VAL A 3 15.79 8.61 27.18
CA VAL A 3 15.10 7.42 26.65
C VAL A 3 15.23 6.24 27.61
N GLU A 4 16.43 5.92 28.10
CA GLU A 4 16.67 4.82 29.06
C GLU A 4 16.01 5.04 30.43
N GLU A 5 15.72 6.30 30.80
CA GLU A 5 14.99 6.65 32.02
C GLU A 5 13.49 6.28 31.94
N GLY A 6 12.99 5.96 30.75
CA GLY A 6 11.67 5.41 30.51
C GLY A 6 10.64 6.43 30.02
N LEU A 7 9.44 5.91 29.71
CA LEU A 7 8.35 6.66 29.10
C LEU A 7 8.02 7.98 29.82
N SER A 8 7.98 8.00 31.16
CA SER A 8 7.64 9.21 31.91
C SER A 8 8.65 10.35 31.73
N ALA A 9 9.93 10.03 31.51
CA ALA A 9 10.95 11.03 31.23
C ALA A 9 10.76 11.63 29.82
N VAL A 10 10.45 10.78 28.83
CA VAL A 10 10.12 11.18 27.46
C VAL A 10 8.88 12.07 27.43
N GLU A 11 7.79 11.64 28.08
CA GLU A 11 6.53 12.38 28.15
C GLU A 11 6.71 13.77 28.77
N LYS A 12 7.52 13.87 29.83
CA LYS A 12 7.82 15.16 30.47
C LYS A 12 8.50 16.15 29.54
N ILE A 13 9.35 15.68 28.62
CA ILE A 13 9.99 16.55 27.62
C ILE A 13 8.99 16.94 26.53
N PHE A 14 8.21 15.99 26.00
CA PHE A 14 7.23 16.27 24.94
C PHE A 14 6.08 17.19 25.37
N THR A 15 5.73 17.17 26.65
CA THR A 15 4.71 18.06 27.24
C THR A 15 5.28 19.39 27.74
N GLY A 16 6.60 19.57 27.68
CA GLY A 16 7.28 20.80 28.09
C GLY A 16 7.22 21.91 27.03
N ASP A 17 7.66 23.10 27.42
CA ASP A 17 7.67 24.31 26.58
C ASP A 17 9.03 24.60 25.91
N ASP A 18 9.92 23.60 25.83
CA ASP A 18 11.26 23.73 25.22
C ASP A 18 11.34 22.96 23.89
N PRO A 19 11.10 23.62 22.74
CA PRO A 19 11.23 23.02 21.42
C PRO A 19 12.59 22.39 21.16
N ASP A 20 13.69 23.00 21.66
CA ASP A 20 15.04 22.48 21.43
C ASP A 20 15.27 21.18 22.22
N ALA A 21 14.69 21.05 23.41
CA ALA A 21 14.71 19.79 24.16
C ALA A 21 13.94 18.69 23.45
N ILE A 22 12.78 19.03 22.87
CA ILE A 22 11.97 18.09 22.10
C ILE A 22 12.73 17.64 20.85
N ALA A 23 13.30 18.57 20.08
CA ALA A 23 14.07 18.26 18.88
C ALA A 23 15.28 17.34 19.18
N ARG A 24 16.03 17.62 20.25
CA ARG A 24 17.13 16.75 20.71
C ARG A 24 16.63 15.34 21.08
N LEU A 25 15.46 15.25 21.70
CA LEU A 25 14.87 13.96 22.07
C LEU A 25 14.40 13.18 20.85
N LEU A 26 13.76 13.82 19.87
CA LEU A 26 13.37 13.19 18.61
C LEU A 26 14.59 12.63 17.87
N PHE A 27 15.68 13.41 17.80
CA PHE A 27 16.94 12.93 17.24
C PHE A 27 17.52 11.73 18.00
N CYS A 28 17.38 11.68 19.33
CA CYS A 28 17.78 10.51 20.09
C CYS A 28 16.88 9.31 19.78
N LEU A 29 15.57 9.51 19.64
CA LEU A 29 14.62 8.45 19.37
C LEU A 29 14.85 7.78 18.02
N ASP A 30 15.30 8.51 16.99
CA ASP A 30 15.75 7.95 15.71
C ASP A 30 16.72 6.78 15.91
N TYR A 31 17.75 6.97 16.74
CA TYR A 31 18.72 5.93 17.07
C TYR A 31 18.14 4.73 17.85
N TYR A 32 17.17 4.96 18.74
CA TYR A 32 16.58 3.88 19.54
C TYR A 32 15.46 3.11 18.84
N MET A 33 14.75 3.77 17.93
CA MET A 33 13.65 3.17 17.18
C MET A 33 14.15 2.44 15.94
N ASP A 34 15.31 2.81 15.40
CA ASP A 34 15.89 2.14 14.24
C ASP A 34 16.29 0.67 14.57
N PRO A 35 15.65 -0.32 13.91
CA PRO A 35 15.95 -1.74 14.11
C PRO A 35 17.40 -2.12 13.82
N TYR A 36 18.12 -1.33 13.01
CA TYR A 36 19.53 -1.56 12.69
C TYR A 36 20.41 -1.61 13.95
N TYR A 37 20.09 -0.82 14.98
CA TYR A 37 20.85 -0.78 16.22
C TYR A 37 20.41 -1.83 17.26
N GLY A 38 19.31 -2.55 17.00
CA GLY A 38 18.87 -3.68 17.82
C GLY A 38 18.41 -3.33 19.24
N HIS A 39 18.01 -2.08 19.48
CA HIS A 39 17.45 -1.67 20.77
C HIS A 39 16.05 -2.24 20.95
N SER A 40 15.66 -2.47 22.21
CA SER A 40 14.30 -2.86 22.57
C SER A 40 13.73 -1.83 23.54
N LEU A 41 12.69 -1.13 23.11
CA LEU A 41 11.98 -0.16 23.94
C LEU A 41 10.75 -0.85 24.57
N PRO A 42 10.73 -1.11 25.88
CA PRO A 42 9.62 -1.83 26.52
C PRO A 42 8.29 -1.05 26.52
N TYR A 43 8.33 0.24 26.16
CA TYR A 43 7.18 1.16 26.09
C TYR A 43 6.95 1.71 24.67
N GLU A 44 7.40 0.99 23.65
CA GLU A 44 7.32 1.40 22.23
C GLU A 44 5.90 1.78 21.79
N ARG A 45 4.89 1.03 22.23
CA ARG A 45 3.48 1.31 21.87
C ARG A 45 3.00 2.64 22.43
N GLU A 46 3.34 2.92 23.69
CA GLU A 46 3.02 4.16 24.36
C GLU A 46 3.81 5.33 23.76
N LEU A 47 5.07 5.11 23.38
CA LEU A 47 5.88 6.09 22.67
C LEU A 47 5.24 6.49 21.33
N ILE A 48 4.74 5.52 20.56
CA ILE A 48 4.01 5.77 19.30
C ILE A 48 2.78 6.65 19.57
N VAL A 49 2.05 6.44 20.66
CA VAL A 49 0.91 7.31 21.04
C VAL A 49 1.39 8.72 21.40
N LEU A 50 2.50 8.86 22.13
CA LEU A 50 3.08 10.15 22.48
C LEU A 50 3.53 10.95 21.25
N LEU A 51 4.17 10.30 20.28
CA LEU A 51 4.55 10.92 19.00
C LEU A 51 3.32 11.43 18.25
N GLN A 52 2.23 10.67 18.19
CA GLN A 52 0.98 11.12 17.57
C GLN A 52 0.40 12.36 18.26
N ASN A 53 0.43 12.41 19.60
CA ASN A 53 -0.01 13.61 20.33
C ASN A 53 0.91 14.81 20.07
N LEU A 54 2.22 14.59 19.95
CA LEU A 54 3.19 15.63 19.65
C LEU A 54 2.94 16.27 18.27
N ILE A 55 2.62 15.44 17.27
CA ILE A 55 2.25 15.90 15.92
C ILE A 55 1.03 16.83 15.93
N LEU A 56 0.04 16.51 16.78
CA LEU A 56 -1.19 17.29 16.90
C LEU A 56 -1.11 18.47 17.88
N SER A 57 0.04 18.70 18.53
CA SER A 57 0.19 19.73 19.55
C SER A 57 0.32 21.15 18.96
N SER A 58 0.60 22.15 19.78
CA SER A 58 0.92 23.52 19.33
C SER A 58 2.40 23.74 18.97
N ASN A 59 3.22 22.68 18.91
CA ASN A 59 4.64 22.80 18.61
C ASN A 59 4.93 23.33 17.19
N PRO A 60 6.13 23.88 16.96
CA PRO A 60 6.62 24.24 15.62
C PRO A 60 6.43 23.12 14.59
N LEU A 61 6.24 23.52 13.33
CA LEU A 61 6.01 22.58 12.23
C LEU A 61 7.17 21.58 12.07
N GLU A 62 8.41 22.03 12.22
CA GLU A 62 9.59 21.16 12.06
C GLU A 62 9.56 19.99 13.06
N ILE A 63 9.25 20.27 14.34
CA ILE A 63 9.13 19.24 15.39
C ILE A 63 8.03 18.23 15.06
N LYS A 64 6.91 18.71 14.52
CA LYS A 64 5.79 17.84 14.14
C LYS A 64 6.17 16.95 12.96
N GLN A 65 6.92 17.49 12.00
CA GLN A 65 7.41 16.74 10.85
C GLN A 65 8.45 15.70 11.28
N ASP A 66 9.39 16.04 12.15
CA ASP A 66 10.37 15.11 12.70
C ASP A 66 9.70 13.95 13.45
N ALA A 67 8.68 14.25 14.26
CA ALA A 67 7.91 13.23 14.96
C ALA A 67 7.12 12.31 14.01
N LEU A 68 6.56 12.88 12.95
CA LEU A 68 5.85 12.12 11.91
C LEU A 68 6.82 11.24 11.10
N GLN A 69 8.02 11.73 10.81
CA GLN A 69 9.08 10.98 10.13
C GLN A 69 9.45 9.72 10.93
N LEU A 70 9.62 9.83 12.25
CA LEU A 70 9.87 8.65 13.10
C LEU A 70 8.74 7.62 13.01
N LEU A 71 7.48 8.07 12.91
CA LEU A 71 6.35 7.15 12.74
C LEU A 71 6.36 6.47 11.37
N THR A 72 6.75 7.18 10.30
CA THR A 72 6.80 6.60 8.95
C THR A 72 7.99 5.67 8.76
N ASP A 73 9.09 5.92 9.46
CA ASP A 73 10.32 5.13 9.30
C ASP A 73 10.32 3.87 10.16
N TYR A 74 9.74 3.93 11.36
CA TYR A 74 9.91 2.88 12.37
C TYR A 74 8.61 2.34 12.96
N ALA A 75 7.45 2.93 12.66
CA ALA A 75 6.16 2.45 13.12
C ALA A 75 5.21 2.16 11.95
N TRP A 76 4.10 1.49 12.24
CA TRP A 76 3.09 1.18 11.23
C TRP A 76 1.69 1.49 11.76
N PRO A 77 0.74 1.95 10.91
CA PRO A 77 -0.65 2.13 11.31
C PRO A 77 -1.27 0.85 11.90
N PRO A 78 -2.30 0.97 12.75
CA PRO A 78 -3.16 2.14 12.92
C PRO A 78 -2.60 3.23 13.84
N PHE A 79 -2.67 4.49 13.38
CA PHE A 79 -2.36 5.68 14.18
C PHE A 79 -3.64 6.39 14.61
N SER A 80 -4.39 5.75 15.53
CA SER A 80 -5.74 6.18 15.94
C SER A 80 -5.86 7.64 16.41
N VAL A 81 -4.79 8.22 16.96
CA VAL A 81 -4.77 9.62 17.40
C VAL A 81 -4.69 10.55 16.18
N LEU A 82 -3.82 10.23 15.21
CA LEU A 82 -3.73 10.99 13.95
C LEU A 82 -5.01 10.88 13.12
N GLU A 83 -5.65 9.70 13.08
CA GLU A 83 -6.95 9.51 12.40
C GLU A 83 -8.02 10.44 12.97
N ARG A 84 -8.11 10.52 14.30
CA ARG A 84 -9.04 11.43 14.97
C ARG A 84 -8.70 12.90 14.70
N GLY A 85 -7.41 13.26 14.79
CA GLY A 85 -6.95 14.62 14.51
C GLY A 85 -7.26 15.07 13.08
N LEU A 86 -7.11 14.17 12.10
CA LEU A 86 -7.46 14.43 10.71
C LEU A 86 -8.97 14.67 10.54
N ALA A 87 -9.82 13.82 11.15
CA ALA A 87 -11.27 14.00 11.14
C ALA A 87 -11.72 15.31 11.83
N GLU A 88 -11.06 15.70 12.91
CA GLU A 88 -11.30 16.98 13.57
C GLU A 88 -10.88 18.17 12.69
N ALA A 89 -9.80 18.03 11.92
CA ALA A 89 -9.39 19.04 10.95
C ALA A 89 -10.35 19.19 9.77
N GLU A 90 -10.93 18.09 9.28
CA GLU A 90 -11.95 18.10 8.24
C GLU A 90 -13.25 18.78 8.69
N THR A 91 -13.62 18.62 9.96
CA THR A 91 -14.78 19.29 10.56
C THR A 91 -14.49 20.74 11.00
N GLY A 92 -13.26 21.23 10.80
CA GLY A 92 -12.84 22.59 11.15
C GLY A 92 -12.61 22.82 12.64
N ARG A 93 -12.62 21.77 13.47
CA ARG A 93 -12.35 21.86 14.92
C ARG A 93 -10.87 21.97 15.24
N MET A 94 -10.02 21.54 14.32
CA MET A 94 -8.57 21.65 14.40
C MET A 94 -8.02 22.32 13.15
N ARG A 95 -6.97 23.14 13.29
CA ARG A 95 -6.24 23.69 12.15
C ARG A 95 -4.94 22.91 11.98
N LEU A 96 -4.78 22.28 10.82
CA LEU A 96 -3.52 21.64 10.41
C LEU A 96 -2.85 22.48 9.33
N ASP A 97 -1.52 22.48 9.35
CA ASP A 97 -0.75 22.99 8.23
C ASP A 97 -1.00 22.10 6.99
N PRO A 98 -1.16 22.66 5.77
CA PRO A 98 -1.39 21.86 4.57
C PRO A 98 -0.31 20.81 4.30
N SER A 99 0.96 21.12 4.56
CA SER A 99 2.07 20.17 4.37
C SER A 99 1.95 19.01 5.36
N LEU A 100 1.80 19.31 6.65
CA LEU A 100 1.60 18.31 7.69
C LEU A 100 0.37 17.43 7.43
N LYS A 101 -0.73 18.01 6.95
CA LYS A 101 -1.93 17.25 6.59
C LYS A 101 -1.63 16.21 5.51
N GLN A 102 -0.89 16.59 4.48
CA GLN A 102 -0.53 15.67 3.39
C GLN A 102 0.34 14.52 3.90
N ASP A 103 1.34 14.84 4.73
CA ASP A 103 2.25 13.84 5.30
C ASP A 103 1.49 12.89 6.26
N MET A 104 0.55 13.41 7.04
CA MET A 104 -0.31 12.59 7.90
C MET A 104 -1.19 11.63 7.08
N ILE A 105 -1.79 12.10 5.97
CA ILE A 105 -2.58 11.26 5.08
C ILE A 105 -1.72 10.12 4.52
N TYR A 106 -0.48 10.43 4.12
CA TYR A 106 0.48 9.42 3.69
C TYR A 106 0.74 8.38 4.79
N ALA A 107 1.12 8.81 6.00
CA ALA A 107 1.41 7.93 7.12
C ALA A 107 0.22 7.00 7.47
N LEU A 108 -1.00 7.55 7.48
CA LEU A 108 -2.24 6.79 7.75
C LEU A 108 -2.58 5.76 6.66
N ASN A 109 -2.12 6.00 5.43
CA ASN A 109 -2.39 5.13 4.30
C ASN A 109 -1.34 4.04 4.10
N MET A 110 -0.17 4.08 4.77
CA MET A 110 0.90 3.08 4.59
C MET A 110 0.39 1.63 4.71
N ALA A 111 -0.37 1.31 5.77
CA ALA A 111 -0.96 -0.02 5.94
C ALA A 111 -2.08 -0.32 4.93
N LYS A 112 -2.81 0.69 4.47
CA LYS A 112 -3.87 0.54 3.46
C LYS A 112 -3.30 0.27 2.08
N GLU A 113 -2.15 0.86 1.74
CA GLU A 113 -1.45 0.60 0.47
C GLU A 113 -0.99 -0.86 0.39
N GLU A 114 -0.32 -1.35 1.43
CA GLU A 114 0.11 -2.74 1.52
C GLU A 114 -1.08 -3.71 1.47
N ALA A 115 -2.13 -3.40 2.23
CA ALA A 115 -3.35 -4.20 2.26
C ALA A 115 -4.05 -4.23 0.88
N ALA A 116 -4.21 -3.08 0.23
CA ALA A 116 -4.83 -2.99 -1.10
C ALA A 116 -4.02 -3.73 -2.16
N LEU A 117 -2.69 -3.58 -2.13
CA LEU A 117 -1.78 -4.31 -3.00
C LEU A 117 -1.92 -5.83 -2.81
N THR A 118 -1.92 -6.27 -1.55
CA THR A 118 -2.08 -7.68 -1.19
C THR A 118 -3.40 -8.24 -1.71
N ALA A 119 -4.52 -7.55 -1.48
CA ALA A 119 -5.84 -7.98 -1.95
C ALA A 119 -5.91 -8.07 -3.50
N LEU A 120 -5.30 -7.13 -4.22
CA LEU A 120 -5.24 -7.17 -5.69
C LEU A 120 -4.36 -8.31 -6.21
N LEU A 121 -3.23 -8.58 -5.57
CA LEU A 121 -2.38 -9.74 -5.88
C LEU A 121 -3.15 -11.05 -5.64
N GLU A 122 -3.79 -11.20 -4.48
CA GLU A 122 -4.62 -12.38 -4.21
C GLU A 122 -5.74 -12.58 -5.25
N LYS A 123 -6.33 -11.49 -5.74
CA LYS A 123 -7.33 -11.55 -6.82
C LYS A 123 -6.74 -12.03 -8.14
N CYS A 124 -5.52 -11.62 -8.51
CA CYS A 124 -4.83 -12.16 -9.68
C CYS A 124 -4.64 -13.68 -9.56
N VAL A 125 -4.23 -14.19 -8.39
CA VAL A 125 -4.12 -15.63 -8.11
C VAL A 125 -5.47 -16.33 -8.27
N SER A 126 -6.53 -15.75 -7.68
CA SER A 126 -7.89 -16.27 -7.76
C SER A 126 -8.38 -16.40 -9.20
N ILE A 127 -8.10 -15.40 -10.06
CA ILE A 127 -8.44 -15.43 -11.48
C ILE A 127 -7.74 -16.59 -12.19
N ILE A 128 -6.43 -16.78 -11.99
CA ILE A 128 -5.70 -17.90 -12.61
C ILE A 128 -6.27 -19.26 -12.14
N ARG A 129 -6.60 -19.38 -10.85
CA ARG A 129 -7.21 -20.60 -10.29
C ARG A 129 -8.56 -20.88 -10.93
N SER A 130 -9.46 -19.89 -10.98
CA SER A 130 -10.78 -20.02 -11.63
C SER A 130 -10.63 -20.47 -13.07
N MET A 131 -9.74 -19.82 -13.82
CA MET A 131 -9.49 -20.19 -15.22
C MET A 131 -8.94 -21.61 -15.34
N ARG A 132 -8.03 -22.04 -14.47
CA ARG A 132 -7.50 -23.42 -14.48
C ARG A 132 -8.61 -24.45 -14.26
N GLU A 133 -9.57 -24.17 -13.39
CA GLU A 133 -10.74 -25.04 -13.18
C GLU A 133 -11.69 -25.03 -14.38
N GLU A 134 -12.05 -23.85 -14.91
CA GLU A 134 -12.89 -23.71 -16.11
C GLU A 134 -12.27 -24.41 -17.33
N LEU A 135 -10.94 -24.39 -17.44
CA LEU A 135 -10.20 -25.00 -18.54
C LEU A 135 -10.00 -26.51 -18.43
N LYS A 136 -10.32 -27.13 -17.28
CA LYS A 136 -10.50 -28.59 -17.24
C LYS A 136 -11.68 -29.03 -18.09
N GLU A 137 -12.67 -28.15 -18.27
CA GLU A 137 -13.90 -28.43 -19.03
C GLU A 137 -13.83 -27.93 -20.48
N LEU A 138 -12.88 -27.07 -20.84
CA LEU A 138 -12.69 -26.55 -22.19
C LEU A 138 -11.71 -27.40 -23.02
N ASP A 139 -11.97 -27.46 -24.33
CA ASP A 139 -11.14 -28.18 -25.31
C ASP A 139 -9.74 -27.54 -25.44
N GLN A 140 -8.76 -28.09 -24.71
CA GLN A 140 -7.36 -27.66 -24.76
C GLN A 140 -6.75 -27.70 -26.17
N VAL A 141 -7.31 -28.51 -27.08
CA VAL A 141 -6.88 -28.58 -28.48
C VAL A 141 -7.21 -27.29 -29.23
N ARG A 142 -8.29 -26.59 -28.86
CA ARG A 142 -8.73 -25.34 -29.51
C ARG A 142 -8.04 -24.09 -28.97
N PHE A 143 -7.78 -24.06 -27.67
CA PHE A 143 -7.34 -22.83 -26.98
C PHE A 143 -5.86 -22.87 -26.56
N GLY A 144 -5.21 -24.03 -26.67
CA GLY A 144 -3.84 -24.22 -26.22
C GLY A 144 -3.73 -24.37 -24.70
N ALA A 145 -2.50 -24.42 -24.21
CA ALA A 145 -2.21 -24.51 -22.78
C ALA A 145 -2.32 -23.13 -22.10
N LEU A 146 -2.88 -23.09 -20.90
CA LEU A 146 -2.83 -21.91 -20.05
C LEU A 146 -1.39 -21.42 -19.83
N PRO A 147 -1.19 -20.10 -19.62
CA PRO A 147 0.12 -19.60 -19.24
C PRO A 147 0.62 -20.28 -17.97
N GLN A 148 1.82 -20.87 -18.02
CA GLN A 148 2.46 -21.48 -16.85
C GLN A 148 3.01 -20.45 -15.86
N CYS A 149 3.26 -19.24 -16.36
CA CYS A 149 3.64 -18.09 -15.57
C CYS A 149 2.88 -16.85 -16.05
N SER A 150 2.73 -15.88 -15.15
CA SER A 150 2.21 -14.56 -15.51
C SER A 150 3.11 -13.47 -14.94
N ILE A 151 3.23 -12.35 -15.64
CA ILE A 151 3.87 -11.15 -15.12
C ILE A 151 2.79 -10.24 -14.55
N VAL A 152 2.94 -9.85 -13.29
CA VAL A 152 2.03 -8.92 -12.61
C VAL A 152 2.76 -7.61 -12.38
N LYS A 153 2.18 -6.51 -12.84
CA LYS A 153 2.74 -5.16 -12.72
C LYS A 153 1.84 -4.27 -11.87
N TYR A 154 2.43 -3.62 -10.88
CA TYR A 154 1.81 -2.52 -10.17
C TYR A 154 2.23 -1.18 -10.79
N CYS A 155 1.24 -0.34 -11.16
CA CYS A 155 1.45 0.88 -11.92
C CYS A 155 0.99 2.13 -11.14
N SER A 156 1.78 3.21 -11.13
CA SER A 156 1.44 4.47 -10.44
C SER A 156 0.60 5.45 -11.28
N GLY A 157 -0.32 6.17 -10.62
CA GLY A 157 -0.76 7.54 -10.94
C GLY A 157 -1.64 7.79 -12.19
N ALA A 158 -2.57 8.74 -12.08
CA ALA A 158 -3.70 9.04 -12.98
C ALA A 158 -3.34 9.34 -14.46
N ASP A 159 -4.29 9.08 -15.35
CA ASP A 159 -4.26 9.15 -16.83
C ASP A 159 -3.97 7.82 -17.54
N SER A 160 -5.01 7.00 -17.66
CA SER A 160 -5.65 6.77 -18.96
C SER A 160 -6.97 6.04 -18.79
N GLU A 161 -7.90 6.38 -19.69
CA GLU A 161 -9.26 5.90 -19.85
C GLU A 161 -9.42 4.37 -19.69
N PRO A 162 -10.66 3.87 -19.48
CA PRO A 162 -10.95 2.43 -19.40
C PRO A 162 -10.57 1.63 -20.67
N ALA A 163 -10.13 2.31 -21.73
CA ALA A 163 -9.77 1.77 -23.02
C ALA A 163 -8.34 2.17 -23.42
N GLY A 164 -7.32 1.71 -22.68
CA GLY A 164 -5.96 1.98 -23.10
C GLY A 164 -4.92 1.59 -22.06
N TYR A 165 -4.47 0.34 -22.15
CA TYR A 165 -3.22 -0.23 -21.67
C TYR A 165 -2.29 0.74 -20.90
N PHE A 166 -1.99 0.37 -19.65
CA PHE A 166 -1.06 1.04 -18.74
C PHE A 166 0.26 1.40 -19.44
N LYS A 167 0.38 2.66 -19.89
CA LYS A 167 1.58 3.24 -20.55
C LYS A 167 2.64 3.75 -19.57
N LYS A 168 2.43 3.60 -18.25
CA LYS A 168 3.35 4.09 -17.22
C LYS A 168 4.34 3.02 -16.77
N ALA A 169 5.48 3.49 -16.27
CA ALA A 169 6.51 2.64 -15.69
C ALA A 169 5.92 1.82 -14.54
N ALA A 170 6.14 0.51 -14.55
CA ALA A 170 5.80 -0.35 -13.42
C ALA A 170 6.64 0.10 -12.20
N LEU A 171 5.97 0.35 -11.08
CA LEU A 171 6.65 0.59 -9.81
C LEU A 171 7.23 -0.72 -9.25
N HIS A 172 6.44 -1.79 -9.35
CA HIS A 172 6.82 -3.11 -8.92
C HIS A 172 6.34 -4.17 -9.91
N THR A 173 7.17 -5.19 -10.09
CA THR A 173 6.89 -6.31 -10.99
C THR A 173 7.13 -7.61 -10.26
N TRP A 174 6.20 -8.54 -10.43
CA TRP A 174 6.31 -9.89 -9.91
C TRP A 174 6.08 -10.91 -11.00
N LYS A 175 6.71 -12.06 -10.84
CA LYS A 175 6.39 -13.27 -11.57
C LYS A 175 5.45 -14.11 -10.71
N LEU A 176 4.33 -14.53 -11.30
CA LEU A 176 3.34 -15.40 -10.69
C LEU A 176 3.46 -16.81 -11.28
N GLU A 177 3.90 -17.75 -10.46
CA GLU A 177 4.07 -19.17 -10.81
C GLU A 177 3.55 -20.05 -9.68
N GLN A 178 2.72 -21.05 -10.01
CA GLN A 178 2.13 -21.96 -9.02
C GLN A 178 1.52 -21.22 -7.81
N ASP A 179 0.79 -20.15 -8.09
CA ASP A 179 0.11 -19.31 -7.10
C ASP A 179 1.05 -18.56 -6.13
N LYS A 180 2.34 -18.47 -6.45
CA LYS A 180 3.35 -17.74 -5.68
C LYS A 180 3.93 -16.58 -6.46
N TYR A 181 4.16 -15.47 -5.75
CA TYR A 181 4.82 -14.29 -6.26
C TYR A 181 6.31 -14.33 -5.97
N THR A 182 7.11 -14.05 -6.99
CA THR A 182 8.54 -13.74 -6.83
C THR A 182 8.83 -12.37 -7.42
N PRO A 183 9.48 -11.45 -6.68
CA PRO A 183 9.90 -10.17 -7.21
C PRO A 183 10.71 -10.32 -8.50
N ALA A 184 10.52 -9.41 -9.44
CA ALA A 184 11.21 -9.40 -10.73
C ALA A 184 11.59 -7.97 -11.11
N ASP A 185 12.53 -7.85 -12.05
CA ASP A 185 12.94 -6.56 -12.60
C ASP A 185 11.76 -5.85 -13.29
N ASN A 186 11.62 -4.54 -13.09
CA ASN A 186 10.54 -3.74 -13.65
C ASN A 186 10.56 -3.65 -15.19
N SER A 187 11.72 -3.91 -15.81
CA SER A 187 11.88 -4.03 -17.26
C SER A 187 11.28 -5.32 -17.84
N LEU A 188 10.99 -6.33 -17.00
CA LEU A 188 10.41 -7.59 -17.43
C LEU A 188 9.02 -7.35 -18.04
N CYS A 189 8.81 -7.81 -19.27
CA CYS A 189 7.54 -7.71 -19.99
C CYS A 189 7.00 -9.10 -20.29
N HIS A 190 5.67 -9.26 -20.31
CA HIS A 190 5.07 -10.53 -20.66
C HIS A 190 5.29 -10.82 -22.14
N GLN A 191 5.71 -12.04 -22.46
CA GLN A 191 6.01 -12.44 -23.83
C GLN A 191 4.73 -12.80 -24.59
N GLN A 192 4.33 -11.93 -25.52
CA GLN A 192 3.23 -12.19 -26.44
C GLN A 192 3.77 -12.94 -27.68
N LYS A 193 3.44 -14.22 -27.81
CA LYS A 193 3.56 -14.94 -29.09
C LYS A 193 2.15 -15.07 -29.67
N PRO A 194 1.76 -14.22 -30.62
CA PRO A 194 0.38 -14.15 -31.06
C PRO A 194 0.04 -15.38 -31.90
N VAL A 195 -0.78 -16.27 -31.34
CA VAL A 195 -1.50 -17.28 -32.10
C VAL A 195 -2.99 -16.98 -31.93
N SER A 196 -3.70 -16.78 -33.04
CA SER A 196 -5.10 -16.35 -33.03
C SER A 196 -5.97 -17.33 -32.23
N GLY A 197 -6.70 -16.82 -31.24
CA GLY A 197 -7.63 -17.60 -30.43
C GLY A 197 -7.00 -18.47 -29.33
N MET A 198 -5.68 -18.49 -29.18
CA MET A 198 -4.99 -19.31 -28.17
C MET A 198 -4.46 -18.47 -27.01
N PHE A 199 -4.15 -19.14 -25.89
CA PHE A 199 -3.40 -18.53 -24.79
C PHE A 199 -1.98 -18.18 -25.21
N PHE A 200 -1.45 -17.12 -24.60
CA PHE A 200 -0.04 -16.77 -24.66
C PHE A 200 0.79 -17.74 -23.78
N PRO A 201 2.08 -17.92 -24.09
CA PRO A 201 2.99 -18.67 -23.21
C PRO A 201 3.09 -18.07 -21.80
N GLN A 202 2.91 -16.74 -21.71
CA GLN A 202 2.97 -15.97 -20.48
C GLN A 202 1.81 -14.98 -20.40
N GLY A 203 1.11 -14.99 -19.27
CA GLY A 203 0.04 -14.04 -18.98
C GLY A 203 0.58 -12.69 -18.56
N GLY A 204 -0.22 -11.63 -18.76
CA GLY A 204 0.03 -10.30 -18.22
C GLY A 204 -1.09 -9.89 -17.27
N PHE A 205 -0.74 -9.33 -16.12
CA PHE A 205 -1.65 -8.65 -15.21
C PHE A 205 -1.14 -7.25 -14.90
N TRP A 206 -2.06 -6.32 -14.77
CA TRP A 206 -1.80 -4.95 -14.38
C TRP A 206 -2.76 -4.56 -13.26
N ILE A 207 -2.20 -4.14 -12.14
CA ILE A 207 -2.95 -3.75 -10.95
C ILE A 207 -2.61 -2.33 -10.54
N ARG A 208 -3.59 -1.66 -9.95
CA ARG A 208 -3.47 -0.32 -9.38
C ARG A 208 -4.56 -0.12 -8.34
N PHE A 209 -4.34 0.78 -7.40
CA PHE A 209 -5.41 1.29 -6.55
C PHE A 209 -5.35 2.82 -6.45
N ASP A 210 -6.45 3.39 -5.98
CA ASP A 210 -6.64 4.80 -5.63
C ASP A 210 -7.33 4.82 -4.26
N LEU A 211 -6.56 5.08 -3.20
CA LEU A 211 -7.06 5.04 -1.83
C LEU A 211 -8.02 6.20 -1.52
N GLU A 212 -7.84 7.35 -2.15
CA GLU A 212 -8.75 8.50 -1.98
C GLU A 212 -10.13 8.19 -2.54
N ARG A 213 -10.19 7.49 -3.67
CA ARG A 213 -11.44 7.02 -4.27
C ARG A 213 -11.95 5.70 -3.69
N GLY A 214 -11.16 5.05 -2.85
CA GLY A 214 -11.46 3.70 -2.36
C GLY A 214 -11.63 2.70 -3.52
N ALA A 215 -10.83 2.79 -4.57
CA ALA A 215 -10.99 2.01 -5.80
C ALA A 215 -9.76 1.16 -6.13
N GLY A 216 -9.97 -0.12 -6.45
CA GLY A 216 -8.96 -1.05 -6.95
C GLY A 216 -9.21 -1.35 -8.43
N TYR A 217 -8.14 -1.49 -9.21
CA TYR A 217 -8.18 -1.76 -10.65
C TYR A 217 -7.33 -2.97 -10.98
N LEU A 218 -7.87 -3.90 -11.76
CA LEU A 218 -7.16 -5.08 -12.23
C LEU A 218 -7.48 -5.31 -13.69
N SER A 219 -6.45 -5.50 -14.49
CA SER A 219 -6.60 -5.99 -15.84
C SER A 219 -5.70 -7.18 -16.07
N TYR A 220 -6.14 -8.10 -16.92
CA TYR A 220 -5.31 -9.19 -17.38
C TYR A 220 -5.44 -9.43 -18.87
N GLN A 221 -4.41 -10.03 -19.44
CA GLN A 221 -4.41 -10.52 -20.81
C GLN A 221 -3.62 -11.83 -20.87
N LEU A 222 -4.34 -12.92 -21.10
CA LEU A 222 -3.78 -14.27 -21.20
C LEU A 222 -3.76 -14.80 -22.63
N GLY A 223 -4.35 -14.07 -23.57
CA GLY A 223 -4.40 -14.39 -25.00
C GLY A 223 -5.24 -13.35 -25.75
N PRO A 224 -5.31 -13.40 -27.08
CA PRO A 224 -6.01 -12.40 -27.90
C PRO A 224 -7.52 -12.30 -27.67
N ARG A 225 -8.15 -13.31 -27.07
CA ARG A 225 -9.57 -13.37 -26.71
C ARG A 225 -9.81 -13.61 -25.21
N PHE A 226 -8.74 -13.46 -24.43
CA PHE A 226 -8.72 -13.79 -23.01
C PHE A 226 -8.14 -12.62 -22.23
N GLY A 227 -8.73 -11.44 -22.45
CA GLY A 227 -8.41 -10.23 -21.73
C GLY A 227 -9.66 -9.65 -21.07
N ARG A 228 -9.51 -9.16 -19.83
CA ARG A 228 -10.57 -8.48 -19.10
C ARG A 228 -10.00 -7.35 -18.24
N GLY A 229 -10.82 -6.35 -17.97
CA GLY A 229 -10.55 -5.28 -17.02
C GLY A 229 -11.66 -5.18 -15.98
N PHE A 230 -11.27 -4.88 -14.74
CA PHE A 230 -12.17 -4.79 -13.60
C PHE A 230 -11.83 -3.57 -12.73
N THR A 231 -12.90 -2.99 -12.17
CA THR A 231 -12.85 -2.04 -11.07
C THR A 231 -13.51 -2.68 -9.83
N TYR A 232 -12.95 -2.43 -8.66
CA TYR A 232 -13.44 -2.88 -7.35
C TYR A 232 -13.55 -1.71 -6.39
N HIS A 233 -14.45 -1.82 -5.41
CA HIS A 233 -14.42 -0.99 -4.21
C HIS A 233 -13.46 -1.61 -3.20
N LEU A 234 -12.53 -0.82 -2.68
CA LEU A 234 -11.61 -1.21 -1.62
C LEU A 234 -12.27 -0.93 -0.26
N VAL A 235 -12.40 -1.97 0.54
CA VAL A 235 -12.92 -1.90 1.91
C VAL A 235 -11.80 -2.32 2.86
N PHE A 236 -11.58 -1.53 3.93
CA PHE A 236 -10.55 -1.78 4.94
C PHE A 236 -11.24 -2.08 6.28
N PRO A 237 -11.39 -3.36 6.66
CA PRO A 237 -11.99 -3.72 7.95
C PRO A 237 -11.13 -3.27 9.14
N GLU A 238 -11.74 -3.06 10.30
CA GLU A 238 -11.02 -2.74 11.55
C GLU A 238 -10.05 -3.86 11.97
N GLU A 239 -10.33 -5.10 11.60
CA GLU A 239 -9.46 -6.26 11.84
C GLU A 239 -8.17 -6.26 11.00
N GLY A 240 -8.02 -5.29 10.09
CA GLY A 240 -6.87 -5.15 9.20
C GLY A 240 -7.08 -5.78 7.82
N GLY A 241 -6.12 -5.52 6.93
CA GLY A 241 -6.16 -5.95 5.53
C GLY A 241 -7.13 -5.15 4.66
N ALA A 242 -7.33 -5.62 3.43
CA ALA A 242 -8.25 -5.01 2.48
C ALA A 242 -9.10 -6.09 1.81
N ARG A 243 -10.33 -5.72 1.44
CA ARG A 243 -11.25 -6.55 0.67
C ARG A 243 -11.62 -5.83 -0.63
N LEU A 244 -11.77 -6.61 -1.69
CA LEU A 244 -12.28 -6.15 -2.98
C LEU A 244 -13.76 -6.50 -3.08
N GLU A 245 -14.61 -5.49 -3.12
CA GLU A 245 -16.06 -5.63 -3.22
C GLU A 245 -16.60 -4.96 -4.49
N ASN A 246 -17.88 -5.19 -4.81
CA ASN A 246 -18.59 -4.56 -5.93
C ASN A 246 -17.82 -4.63 -7.26
N GLU A 247 -17.37 -5.83 -7.62
CA GLU A 247 -16.66 -6.07 -8.88
C GLU A 247 -17.48 -5.56 -10.08
N ARG A 248 -16.89 -4.68 -10.88
CA ARG A 248 -17.44 -4.17 -12.14
C ARG A 248 -16.50 -4.51 -13.28
N VAL A 249 -17.04 -5.14 -14.33
CA VAL A 249 -16.30 -5.38 -15.57
C VAL A 249 -16.25 -4.10 -16.38
N ASP A 250 -15.05 -3.62 -16.68
CA ASP A 250 -14.83 -2.40 -17.47
C ASP A 250 -14.68 -2.72 -18.97
N TRP A 251 -14.05 -3.85 -19.31
CA TRP A 251 -13.90 -4.30 -20.69
C TRP A 251 -13.62 -5.80 -20.80
N VAL A 252 -13.88 -6.35 -21.99
CA VAL A 252 -13.59 -7.75 -22.38
C VAL A 252 -13.05 -7.76 -23.82
N SER A 253 -12.08 -8.64 -24.09
CA SER A 253 -11.49 -8.88 -25.42
C SER A 253 -11.90 -10.22 -26.01
#